data_AF-A0A7X7RS31-F1
#
_entry.id   AF-A0A7X7RS31-F1
#
_cell.length_a   1.000
_cell.length_b   1.000
_cell.length_c   1.000
_cell.angle_alpha   90.00
_cell.angle_beta   90.00
_cell.angle_gamma   90.00
#
_symmetry.space_group_name_H-M   'P 1'
#
loop_
_entity.id
_entity.type
_entity.pdbx_description
1 polymer ?
#
loop_
_entity_poly.entity_id
_entity_poly.type
_entity_poly.pdbx_seq_one_letter_code
_entity_poly.pdbx_strand_id
1 'polypeptide(L)'
;MELNADKQLIRKVLSNKNRYNIPRYQREYSWEQDETSEYFNDILKQLKFDNGTVQSDDYFMGSILLTGDYNSSGKQLDVVDGQQRLTTITILLSALAEAFIKIKEPGLYDIVWEYIIGKDDNGDEYPILYNEVQYPYFQYYIQRKQREKIEPTCEEEDRIKDAFEYFEKCLEEENLRKMISIIAPEKDIKLYSYKELLKGMRDQMSDGELQSGVTAN
;
A
#
# COMPACT_ATOMS: atom_id res chain seq x y z
N MET A 1 18.98 -20.75 12.34
CA MET A 1 18.28 -19.59 11.78
C MET A 1 17.49 -19.00 12.94
N GLU A 2 17.94 -17.88 13.51
CA GLU A 2 17.15 -17.17 14.53
C GLU A 2 16.15 -16.28 13.79
N LEU A 3 14.86 -16.56 13.98
CA LEU A 3 13.77 -15.73 13.50
C LEU A 3 13.50 -14.67 14.57
N ASN A 4 13.94 -13.44 14.33
CA ASN A 4 13.48 -12.30 15.12
C ASN A 4 12.18 -11.80 14.51
N ALA A 5 11.08 -11.93 15.26
CA ALA A 5 9.75 -11.51 14.82
C ALA A 5 9.35 -10.25 15.59
N ASP A 6 9.46 -9.09 14.93
CA ASP A 6 9.10 -7.80 15.49
C ASP A 6 7.80 -7.27 14.87
N LYS A 7 6.94 -6.68 15.68
CA LYS A 7 5.79 -5.91 15.20
C LYS A 7 6.25 -4.53 14.78
N GLN A 8 5.92 -4.12 13.55
CA GLN A 8 6.28 -2.82 13.03
C GLN A 8 5.12 -2.19 12.25
N LEU A 9 4.95 -0.87 12.40
CA LEU A 9 3.99 -0.13 11.60
C LEU A 9 4.44 -0.07 10.13
N ILE A 10 3.50 -0.16 9.19
CA ILE A 10 3.78 -0.04 7.76
C ILE A 10 4.54 1.23 7.44
N ARG A 11 4.18 2.38 8.03
CA ARG A 11 4.93 3.63 7.84
C ARG A 11 6.39 3.50 8.22
N LYS A 12 6.72 2.75 9.27
CA LYS A 12 8.11 2.54 9.69
C LYS A 12 8.84 1.65 8.70
N VAL A 13 8.19 0.58 8.24
CA VAL A 13 8.73 -0.35 7.24
C VAL A 13 9.05 0.41 5.94
N LEU A 14 8.12 1.22 5.43
CA LEU A 14 8.28 1.92 4.16
C LEU A 14 9.18 3.17 4.25
N SER A 15 9.24 3.85 5.41
CA SER A 15 10.02 5.09 5.57
C SER A 15 11.49 4.89 5.96
N ASN A 16 11.94 3.68 6.26
CA ASN A 16 13.32 3.43 6.74
C ASN A 16 14.41 3.51 5.64
N LYS A 17 14.11 4.15 4.49
CA LYS A 17 14.94 4.19 3.27
C LYS A 17 15.34 2.81 2.71
N ASN A 18 14.90 1.71 3.30
CA ASN A 18 15.21 0.37 2.84
C ASN A 18 14.54 0.08 1.50
N ARG A 19 15.17 -0.80 0.72
CA ARG A 19 14.67 -1.28 -0.57
C ARG A 19 14.22 -2.72 -0.39
N TYR A 20 12.95 -2.98 -0.62
CA TYR A 20 12.38 -4.33 -0.59
C TYR A 20 12.43 -4.89 -2.00
N ASN A 21 13.12 -6.00 -2.19
CA ASN A 21 13.25 -6.67 -3.47
C ASN A 21 12.40 -7.95 -3.47
N ILE A 22 11.51 -8.13 -4.42
CA ILE A 22 10.84 -9.41 -4.69
C ILE A 22 11.65 -10.11 -5.80
N PRO A 23 12.44 -11.15 -5.46
CA PRO A 23 13.35 -11.78 -6.42
C PRO A 23 12.60 -12.61 -7.47
N ARG A 24 13.21 -12.83 -8.64
CA ARG A 24 12.60 -13.59 -9.77
C ARG A 24 12.09 -14.98 -9.45
N TYR A 25 12.61 -15.63 -8.41
CA TYR A 25 12.19 -16.99 -8.03
C TYR A 25 10.90 -17.02 -7.19
N GLN A 26 10.37 -15.86 -6.82
CA GLN A 26 9.12 -15.75 -6.10
C GLN A 26 7.91 -15.94 -7.03
N ARG A 27 6.74 -16.22 -6.43
CA ARG A 27 5.51 -16.44 -7.20
C ARG A 27 4.96 -15.14 -7.77
N GLU A 28 4.28 -15.24 -8.89
CA GLU A 28 3.59 -14.12 -9.49
C GLU A 28 2.46 -13.57 -8.60
N TYR A 29 2.05 -12.32 -8.84
CA TYR A 29 0.88 -11.73 -8.21
C TYR A 29 -0.38 -12.48 -8.66
N SER A 30 -1.18 -12.92 -7.70
CA SER A 30 -2.31 -13.82 -7.98
C SER A 30 -3.58 -13.50 -7.20
N TRP A 31 -3.65 -12.35 -6.51
CA TRP A 31 -4.91 -11.92 -5.93
C TRP A 31 -5.87 -11.52 -7.04
N GLU A 32 -7.09 -12.03 -6.91
CA GLU A 32 -8.19 -11.67 -7.76
C GLU A 32 -9.02 -10.57 -7.07
N GLN A 33 -10.14 -10.22 -7.68
CA GLN A 33 -11.02 -9.18 -7.17
C GLN A 33 -11.54 -9.52 -5.77
N ASP A 34 -11.80 -10.80 -5.46
CA ASP A 34 -12.34 -11.22 -4.17
C ASP A 34 -11.35 -10.92 -3.03
N GLU A 35 -10.09 -11.34 -3.14
CA GLU A 35 -9.06 -11.06 -2.12
C GLU A 35 -8.78 -9.56 -2.01
N THR A 36 -8.73 -8.86 -3.16
CA THR A 36 -8.50 -7.41 -3.20
C THR A 36 -9.65 -6.66 -2.49
N SER A 37 -10.89 -7.11 -2.69
CA SER A 37 -12.07 -6.53 -2.06
C SER A 37 -12.16 -6.83 -0.57
N GLU A 38 -11.81 -8.05 -0.15
CA GLU A 38 -11.76 -8.44 1.25
C GLU A 38 -10.74 -7.59 2.00
N TYR A 39 -9.54 -7.44 1.43
CA TYR A 39 -8.48 -6.60 1.98
C TYR A 39 -8.93 -5.15 2.17
N PHE A 40 -9.57 -4.55 1.14
CA PHE A 40 -10.08 -3.19 1.24
C PHE A 40 -11.18 -3.04 2.29
N ASN A 41 -12.13 -3.97 2.31
CA ASN A 41 -13.22 -3.96 3.29
C ASN A 41 -12.71 -4.11 4.72
N ASP A 42 -11.67 -4.91 4.92
CA ASP A 42 -11.08 -5.07 6.24
C ASP A 42 -10.43 -3.79 6.74
N ILE A 43 -9.74 -3.03 5.88
CA ILE A 43 -9.22 -1.69 6.22
C ILE A 43 -10.37 -0.76 6.61
N LEU A 44 -11.46 -0.74 5.84
CA LEU A 44 -12.62 0.12 6.13
C LEU A 44 -13.27 -0.20 7.47
N LYS A 45 -13.34 -1.48 7.87
CA LYS A 45 -13.92 -1.91 9.15
C LYS A 45 -13.17 -1.39 10.36
N GLN A 46 -11.89 -1.03 10.22
CA GLN A 46 -11.08 -0.54 11.33
C GLN A 46 -11.15 0.98 11.50
N LEU A 47 -11.73 1.70 10.55
CA LEU A 47 -11.84 3.15 10.62
C LEU A 47 -12.71 3.58 11.81
N LYS A 48 -12.17 4.48 12.62
CA LYS A 48 -12.90 5.12 13.73
C LYS A 48 -13.40 6.49 13.33
N PHE A 49 -14.70 6.71 13.51
CA PHE A 49 -15.37 7.97 13.19
C PHE A 49 -15.70 8.73 14.48
N ASP A 50 -14.97 9.83 14.71
CA ASP A 50 -15.17 10.70 15.87
C ASP A 50 -15.05 12.19 15.52
N ASN A 51 -16.02 12.99 15.99
CA ASN A 51 -16.02 14.46 15.93
C ASN A 51 -15.66 15.07 14.56
N GLY A 52 -16.13 14.44 13.46
CA GLY A 52 -15.87 14.92 12.09
C GLY A 52 -14.48 14.56 11.54
N THR A 53 -13.71 13.76 12.28
CA THR A 53 -12.41 13.21 11.85
C THR A 53 -12.46 11.68 11.78
N VAL A 54 -11.67 11.12 10.85
CA VAL A 54 -11.49 9.66 10.75
C VAL A 54 -10.13 9.32 11.32
N GLN A 55 -10.11 8.42 12.29
CA GLN A 55 -8.91 7.96 13.00
C GLN A 55 -8.61 6.51 12.62
N SER A 56 -7.31 6.18 12.61
CA SER A 56 -6.85 4.80 12.51
C SER A 56 -7.08 4.03 13.82
N ASP A 57 -7.16 2.71 13.72
CA ASP A 57 -7.10 1.78 14.84
C ASP A 57 -5.99 0.75 14.63
N ASP A 58 -5.55 0.13 15.71
CA ASP A 58 -4.57 -0.96 15.66
C ASP A 58 -5.15 -2.12 14.86
N TYR A 59 -4.53 -2.43 13.72
CA TYR A 59 -4.96 -3.52 12.86
C TYR A 59 -3.77 -4.33 12.35
N PHE A 60 -3.83 -5.64 12.57
CA PHE A 60 -2.83 -6.56 12.06
C PHE A 60 -3.06 -6.83 10.58
N MET A 61 -2.20 -6.25 9.74
CA MET A 61 -2.27 -6.40 8.28
C MET A 61 -1.56 -7.67 7.79
N GLY A 62 -0.92 -8.42 8.70
CA GLY A 62 -0.31 -9.72 8.43
C GLY A 62 1.20 -9.75 8.67
N SER A 63 1.84 -10.81 8.22
CA SER A 63 3.29 -11.00 8.32
C SER A 63 4.01 -10.80 6.98
N ILE A 64 5.28 -10.40 7.06
CA ILE A 64 6.26 -10.41 5.97
C ILE A 64 7.52 -11.12 6.46
N LEU A 65 8.18 -11.88 5.58
CA LEU A 65 9.47 -12.49 5.87
C LEU A 65 10.51 -11.88 4.95
N LEU A 66 11.58 -11.38 5.55
CA LEU A 66 12.66 -10.66 4.87
C LEU A 66 13.99 -11.36 5.15
N THR A 67 14.90 -11.31 4.19
CA THR A 67 16.29 -11.72 4.38
C THR A 67 17.24 -10.56 4.09
N GLY A 68 18.25 -10.40 4.95
CA GLY A 68 19.21 -9.29 4.89
C GLY A 68 19.33 -8.52 6.20
N ASP A 69 20.06 -7.39 6.16
CA ASP A 69 20.31 -6.55 7.34
C ASP A 69 19.25 -5.45 7.48
N TYR A 70 18.19 -5.77 8.23
CA TYR A 70 17.08 -4.83 8.49
C TYR A 70 17.48 -3.65 9.40
N ASN A 71 18.48 -3.86 10.26
CA ASN A 71 18.86 -2.89 11.30
C ASN A 71 19.66 -1.71 10.74
N SER A 72 20.18 -1.84 9.52
CA SER A 72 20.85 -0.77 8.79
C SER A 72 19.89 -0.10 7.81
N SER A 73 19.78 1.23 7.85
CA SER A 73 18.99 1.99 6.89
C SER A 73 19.63 1.98 5.48
N GLY A 74 18.80 2.06 4.43
CA GLY A 74 19.28 2.16 3.06
C GLY A 74 19.83 0.85 2.48
N LYS A 75 19.50 -0.29 3.10
CA LYS A 75 19.88 -1.61 2.60
C LYS A 75 18.80 -2.20 1.70
N GLN A 76 19.22 -3.13 0.84
CA GLN A 76 18.30 -4.00 0.12
C GLN A 76 17.96 -5.21 1.01
N LEU A 77 16.67 -5.52 1.07
CA LEU A 77 16.10 -6.65 1.79
C LEU A 77 15.30 -7.48 0.79
N ASP A 78 15.60 -8.77 0.67
CA ASP A 78 14.84 -9.64 -0.21
C ASP A 78 13.60 -10.16 0.53
N VAL A 79 12.45 -10.10 -0.14
CA VAL A 79 11.17 -10.60 0.35
C VAL A 79 11.13 -12.10 0.13
N VAL A 80 11.07 -12.84 1.22
CA VAL A 80 10.96 -14.31 1.23
C VAL A 80 9.49 -14.74 1.27
N ASP A 81 8.65 -14.04 2.02
CA ASP A 81 7.21 -14.26 2.13
C ASP A 81 6.46 -12.92 2.38
N GLY A 82 5.17 -12.88 2.06
CA GLY A 82 4.35 -11.67 2.14
C GLY A 82 4.42 -10.77 0.91
N GLN A 83 4.97 -11.28 -0.20
CA GLN A 83 5.15 -10.52 -1.44
C GLN A 83 3.84 -10.00 -2.06
N GLN A 84 2.76 -10.81 -2.07
CA GLN A 84 1.49 -10.38 -2.65
C GLN A 84 0.91 -9.23 -1.82
N ARG A 85 0.97 -9.33 -0.49
CA ARG A 85 0.53 -8.30 0.44
C ARG A 85 1.31 -6.99 0.28
N LEU A 86 2.64 -7.03 0.20
CA LEU A 86 3.45 -5.82 -0.05
C LEU A 86 3.12 -5.20 -1.41
N THR A 87 2.90 -6.03 -2.43
CA THR A 87 2.47 -5.59 -3.75
C THR A 87 1.11 -4.89 -3.67
N THR A 88 0.09 -5.50 -3.06
CA THR A 88 -1.24 -4.91 -2.88
C THR A 88 -1.21 -3.62 -2.06
N ILE A 89 -0.45 -3.57 -0.96
CA ILE A 89 -0.26 -2.34 -0.16
C ILE A 89 0.27 -1.22 -1.07
N THR A 90 1.26 -1.51 -1.91
CA THR A 90 1.87 -0.52 -2.81
C THR A 90 0.87 -0.06 -3.88
N ILE A 91 0.07 -0.97 -4.44
CA ILE A 91 -1.01 -0.65 -5.40
C ILE A 91 -2.04 0.28 -4.75
N LEU A 92 -2.51 -0.02 -3.53
CA LEU A 92 -3.49 0.78 -2.81
C LEU A 92 -2.93 2.17 -2.45
N LEU A 93 -1.67 2.26 -2.01
CA LEU A 93 -1.01 3.54 -1.76
C LEU A 93 -0.92 4.40 -3.03
N SER A 94 -0.64 3.78 -4.19
CA SER A 94 -0.64 4.48 -5.49
C SER A 94 -2.04 5.01 -5.83
N ALA A 95 -3.09 4.22 -5.64
CA ALA A 95 -4.48 4.65 -5.86
C ALA A 95 -4.90 5.79 -4.91
N LEU A 96 -4.49 5.71 -3.63
CA LEU A 96 -4.70 6.77 -2.64
C LEU A 96 -3.99 8.08 -3.02
N ALA A 97 -2.75 7.99 -3.52
CA ALA A 97 -2.02 9.15 -4.00
C ALA A 97 -2.81 9.84 -5.14
N GLU A 98 -3.32 9.09 -6.11
CA GLU A 98 -4.12 9.66 -7.19
C GLU A 98 -5.42 10.30 -6.71
N ALA A 99 -6.09 9.69 -5.73
CA ALA A 99 -7.27 10.29 -5.13
C ALA A 99 -6.96 11.68 -4.53
N PHE A 100 -5.79 11.87 -3.90
CA PHE A 100 -5.36 13.17 -3.38
C PHE A 100 -5.08 14.21 -4.49
N ILE A 101 -4.50 13.79 -5.62
CA ILE A 101 -4.33 14.69 -6.78
C ILE A 101 -5.67 15.12 -7.36
N LYS A 102 -6.64 14.20 -7.47
CA LYS A 102 -7.99 14.50 -7.99
C LYS A 102 -8.71 15.55 -7.14
N ILE A 103 -8.49 15.58 -5.83
CA ILE A 103 -9.06 16.60 -4.93
C ILE A 103 -8.15 17.84 -4.73
N LYS A 104 -7.08 17.98 -5.52
CA LYS A 104 -6.14 19.11 -5.50
C LYS A 104 -5.40 19.28 -4.17
N GLU A 105 -5.01 18.17 -3.54
CA GLU A 105 -4.22 18.14 -2.30
C GLU A 105 -2.80 17.60 -2.58
N PRO A 106 -1.94 18.36 -3.30
CA PRO A 106 -0.62 17.86 -3.72
C PRO A 106 0.30 17.53 -2.55
N GLY A 107 0.19 18.24 -1.42
CA GLY A 107 0.98 17.91 -0.22
C GLY A 107 0.62 16.55 0.39
N LEU A 108 -0.66 16.14 0.31
CA LEU A 108 -1.06 14.80 0.75
C LEU A 108 -0.62 13.73 -0.25
N TYR A 109 -0.66 14.04 -1.55
CA TYR A 109 -0.07 13.19 -2.58
C TYR A 109 1.42 12.92 -2.30
N ASP A 110 2.21 13.96 -2.08
CA ASP A 110 3.66 13.82 -1.88
C ASP A 110 3.98 12.94 -0.65
N ILE A 111 3.25 13.13 0.47
CA ILE A 111 3.40 12.29 1.68
C ILE A 111 3.09 10.82 1.40
N VAL A 112 2.04 10.51 0.64
CA VAL A 112 1.73 9.11 0.30
C VAL A 112 2.76 8.56 -0.69
N TRP A 113 3.23 9.39 -1.62
CA TRP A 113 4.21 9.00 -2.61
C TRP A 113 5.57 8.64 -2.00
N GLU A 114 5.94 9.26 -0.87
CA GLU A 114 7.14 8.92 -0.10
C GLU A 114 7.11 7.49 0.47
N TYR A 115 5.94 6.84 0.58
CA TYR A 115 5.84 5.43 0.94
C TYR A 115 6.06 4.47 -0.25
N ILE A 116 6.05 4.99 -1.48
CA ILE A 116 6.16 4.21 -2.72
C ILE A 116 7.55 4.42 -3.34
N ILE A 117 8.02 5.67 -3.37
CA ILE A 117 9.28 6.12 -3.94
C ILE A 117 10.14 6.76 -2.86
N GLY A 118 11.31 6.18 -2.62
CA GLY A 118 12.36 6.73 -1.78
C GLY A 118 13.29 7.63 -2.58
N LYS A 119 14.10 8.41 -1.85
CA LYS A 119 15.19 9.22 -2.40
C LYS A 119 16.48 8.91 -1.66
N ASP A 120 17.55 8.69 -2.40
CA ASP A 120 18.86 8.49 -1.79
C ASP A 120 19.50 9.83 -1.43
N ASP A 121 20.71 9.77 -0.87
CA ASP A 121 21.40 10.99 -0.41
C ASP A 121 21.91 11.86 -1.57
N ASN A 122 21.87 11.36 -2.82
CA ASN A 122 22.14 12.15 -4.03
C ASN A 122 20.85 12.80 -4.60
N GLY A 123 19.69 12.47 -4.04
CA GLY A 123 18.39 12.91 -4.52
C GLY A 123 17.82 12.05 -5.64
N ASP A 124 18.46 10.92 -5.97
CA ASP A 124 17.97 10.00 -6.98
C ASP A 124 16.78 9.20 -6.43
N GLU A 125 15.67 9.21 -7.18
CA GLU A 125 14.45 8.50 -6.83
C GLU A 125 14.60 6.99 -7.10
N TYR A 126 14.10 6.17 -6.18
CA TYR A 126 14.07 4.71 -6.34
C TYR A 126 12.76 4.12 -5.80
N PRO A 127 12.25 3.02 -6.39
CA PRO A 127 11.11 2.31 -5.84
C PRO A 127 11.46 1.67 -4.49
N ILE A 128 10.62 1.89 -3.47
CA ILE A 128 10.78 1.24 -2.16
C ILE A 128 10.56 -0.27 -2.29
N LEU A 129 9.58 -0.69 -3.10
CA LEU A 129 9.37 -2.09 -3.48
C LEU A 129 9.81 -2.29 -4.93
N TYR A 130 10.92 -2.99 -5.15
CA TYR A 130 11.34 -3.46 -6.46
C TYR A 130 10.85 -4.90 -6.65
N ASN A 131 10.23 -5.18 -7.77
CA ASN A 131 9.64 -6.47 -8.05
C ASN A 131 10.20 -7.01 -9.37
N GLU A 132 11.11 -7.98 -9.27
CA GLU A 132 11.79 -8.55 -10.43
C GLU A 132 10.89 -9.49 -11.24
N VAL A 133 9.83 -10.03 -10.64
CA VAL A 133 8.90 -10.97 -11.29
C VAL A 133 8.01 -10.22 -12.28
N GLN A 134 7.41 -9.09 -11.86
CA GLN A 134 6.54 -8.26 -12.71
C GLN A 134 7.23 -7.01 -13.28
N TYR A 135 8.56 -7.04 -13.40
CA TYR A 135 9.28 -5.99 -14.09
C TYR A 135 9.12 -6.14 -15.61
N PRO A 136 8.84 -5.06 -16.37
CA PRO A 136 8.82 -3.65 -15.95
C PRO A 136 7.44 -3.11 -15.55
N TYR A 137 6.37 -3.90 -15.76
CA TYR A 137 5.00 -3.41 -15.70
C TYR A 137 4.65 -2.82 -14.33
N PHE A 138 4.94 -3.54 -13.24
CA PHE A 138 4.60 -3.06 -11.89
C PHE A 138 5.24 -1.70 -11.58
N GLN A 139 6.54 -1.53 -11.86
CA GLN A 139 7.24 -0.28 -11.59
C GLN A 139 6.70 0.87 -12.44
N TYR A 140 6.38 0.61 -13.71
CA TYR A 140 5.96 1.67 -14.63
C TYR A 140 4.49 2.05 -14.44
N TYR A 141 3.64 1.08 -14.12
CA TYR A 141 2.21 1.30 -13.96
C TYR A 141 1.84 1.80 -12.55
N ILE A 142 2.49 1.28 -11.49
CA ILE A 142 2.14 1.60 -10.10
C ILE A 142 3.05 2.67 -9.50
N GLN A 143 4.34 2.68 -9.84
CA GLN A 143 5.38 3.47 -9.16
C GLN A 143 5.93 4.64 -9.99
N ARG A 144 5.13 5.19 -10.93
CA ARG A 144 5.47 6.43 -11.66
C ARG A 144 4.42 7.52 -11.45
N LYS A 145 4.89 8.76 -11.26
CA LYS A 145 4.01 9.94 -11.06
C LYS A 145 3.11 10.21 -12.26
N GLN A 146 3.63 9.98 -13.46
CA GLN A 146 2.85 9.98 -14.70
C GLN A 146 2.78 8.54 -15.17
N ARG A 147 1.61 7.90 -15.04
CA ARG A 147 1.42 6.55 -15.56
C ARG A 147 1.59 6.56 -17.06
N GLU A 148 2.46 5.70 -17.52
CA GLU A 148 2.48 5.36 -18.93
C GLU A 148 1.29 4.47 -19.25
N LYS A 149 0.67 4.69 -20.41
CA LYS A 149 -0.39 3.80 -20.93
C LYS A 149 0.24 2.52 -21.44
N ILE A 150 0.72 1.70 -20.51
CA ILE A 150 1.25 0.37 -20.79
C ILE A 150 0.09 -0.58 -20.59
N GLU A 151 -0.26 -1.31 -21.64
CA GLU A 151 -1.24 -2.38 -21.53
C GLU A 151 -0.57 -3.64 -20.98
N PRO A 152 -1.27 -4.40 -20.14
CA PRO A 152 -0.81 -5.69 -19.65
C PRO A 152 -0.62 -6.66 -20.82
N THR A 153 0.36 -7.54 -20.69
CA THR A 153 0.76 -8.51 -21.71
C THR A 153 0.53 -9.96 -21.27
N CYS A 154 0.19 -10.17 -20.00
CA CYS A 154 0.01 -11.45 -19.34
C CYS A 154 -0.95 -11.34 -18.15
N GLU A 155 -1.41 -12.50 -17.65
CA GLU A 155 -2.48 -12.59 -16.65
C GLU A 155 -2.11 -11.94 -15.31
N GLU A 156 -0.85 -11.99 -14.90
CA GLU A 156 -0.42 -11.35 -13.66
C GLU A 156 -0.39 -9.82 -13.77
N GLU A 157 -0.07 -9.28 -14.95
CA GLU A 157 -0.14 -7.84 -15.22
C GLU A 157 -1.60 -7.38 -15.28
N ASP A 158 -2.49 -8.19 -15.85
CA ASP A 158 -3.95 -7.97 -15.81
C ASP A 158 -4.43 -7.90 -14.35
N ARG A 159 -4.01 -8.83 -13.49
CA ARG A 159 -4.39 -8.80 -12.05
C ARG A 159 -3.87 -7.55 -11.33
N ILE A 160 -2.67 -7.07 -11.65
CA ILE A 160 -2.15 -5.80 -11.08
C ILE A 160 -2.99 -4.62 -11.53
N LYS A 161 -3.35 -4.57 -12.83
CA LYS A 161 -4.24 -3.55 -13.39
C LYS A 161 -5.61 -3.58 -12.73
N ASP A 162 -6.22 -4.75 -12.64
CA ASP A 162 -7.54 -4.96 -12.06
C ASP A 162 -7.57 -4.54 -10.58
N ALA A 163 -6.54 -4.92 -9.81
CA ALA A 163 -6.43 -4.50 -8.41
C ALA A 163 -6.30 -2.98 -8.28
N PHE A 164 -5.53 -2.35 -9.17
CA PHE A 164 -5.41 -0.89 -9.20
C PHE A 164 -6.73 -0.21 -9.53
N GLU A 165 -7.37 -0.58 -10.64
CA GLU A 165 -8.64 -0.02 -11.11
C GLU A 165 -9.76 -0.24 -10.09
N TYR A 166 -9.74 -1.40 -9.41
CA TYR A 166 -10.65 -1.69 -8.30
C TYR A 166 -10.46 -0.69 -7.14
N PHE A 167 -9.23 -0.47 -6.67
CA PHE A 167 -8.98 0.50 -5.61
C PHE A 167 -9.29 1.94 -6.04
N GLU A 168 -8.95 2.32 -7.26
CA GLU A 168 -9.27 3.64 -7.81
C GLU A 168 -10.78 3.89 -7.75
N LYS A 169 -11.58 2.91 -8.21
CA LYS A 169 -13.04 2.95 -8.16
C LYS A 169 -13.57 2.99 -6.73
N CYS A 170 -13.06 2.15 -5.84
CA CYS A 170 -13.47 2.12 -4.43
C CYS A 170 -13.19 3.45 -3.71
N LEU A 171 -12.11 4.13 -4.09
CA LEU A 171 -11.72 5.40 -3.49
C LEU A 171 -12.52 6.59 -4.02
N GLU A 172 -13.24 6.48 -5.15
CA GLU A 172 -14.15 7.53 -5.62
C GLU A 172 -15.14 7.94 -4.53
N GLU A 173 -15.40 9.25 -4.39
CA GLU A 173 -16.16 9.79 -3.25
C GLU A 173 -17.51 9.10 -3.03
N GLU A 174 -18.28 8.86 -4.09
CA GLU A 174 -19.57 8.19 -4.00
C GLU A 174 -19.44 6.74 -3.52
N ASN A 175 -18.50 5.98 -4.08
CA ASN A 175 -18.28 4.58 -3.76
C ASN A 175 -17.75 4.44 -2.33
N LEU A 176 -16.75 5.23 -1.95
CA LEU A 176 -16.16 5.21 -0.62
C LEU A 176 -17.21 5.52 0.45
N ARG A 177 -18.03 6.57 0.24
CA ARG A 177 -19.13 6.91 1.16
C ARG A 177 -20.15 5.79 1.27
N LYS A 178 -20.51 5.17 0.14
CA LYS A 178 -21.46 4.04 0.11
C LYS A 178 -20.92 2.85 0.88
N MET A 179 -19.67 2.45 0.64
CA MET A 179 -19.03 1.33 1.31
C MET A 179 -18.92 1.56 2.83
N ILE A 180 -18.46 2.75 3.24
CA ILE A 180 -18.40 3.10 4.66
C ILE A 180 -19.80 3.11 5.29
N SER A 181 -20.82 3.63 4.62
CA SER A 181 -22.20 3.65 5.15
C SER A 181 -22.79 2.26 5.37
N ILE A 182 -22.31 1.25 4.61
CA ILE A 182 -22.69 -0.16 4.81
C ILE A 182 -21.98 -0.74 6.04
N ILE A 183 -20.71 -0.37 6.25
CA ILE A 183 -19.85 -0.91 7.31
C ILE A 183 -20.13 -0.25 8.67
N ALA A 184 -20.39 1.06 8.69
CA ALA A 184 -20.68 1.85 9.88
C ALA A 184 -22.03 2.56 9.75
N PRO A 185 -23.16 1.82 9.70
CA PRO A 185 -24.49 2.37 9.47
C PRO A 185 -24.97 3.34 10.56
N GLU A 186 -24.37 3.27 11.75
CA GLU A 186 -24.66 4.16 12.87
C GLU A 186 -24.03 5.56 12.74
N LYS A 187 -23.10 5.75 11.80
CA LYS A 187 -22.38 7.01 11.59
C LYS A 187 -23.00 7.80 10.44
N ASP A 188 -23.25 9.09 10.67
CA ASP A 188 -23.62 10.00 9.58
C ASP A 188 -22.38 10.41 8.79
N ILE A 189 -22.05 9.63 7.75
CA ILE A 189 -20.87 9.84 6.89
C ILE A 189 -20.92 11.18 6.16
N LYS A 190 -22.09 11.83 6.05
CA LYS A 190 -22.21 13.17 5.44
C LYS A 190 -21.51 14.26 6.27
N LEU A 191 -21.27 14.01 7.56
CA LEU A 191 -20.54 14.93 8.43
C LEU A 191 -19.04 14.97 8.13
N TYR A 192 -18.52 13.98 7.40
CA TYR A 192 -17.10 13.86 7.07
C TYR A 192 -16.84 14.34 5.66
N SER A 193 -15.89 15.27 5.52
CA SER A 193 -15.41 15.69 4.21
C SER A 193 -14.71 14.52 3.52
N TYR A 194 -14.77 14.47 2.19
CA TYR A 194 -14.09 13.41 1.42
C TYR A 194 -12.57 13.38 1.68
N LYS A 195 -11.96 14.56 1.89
CA LYS A 195 -10.56 14.68 2.32
C LYS A 195 -10.27 13.94 3.63
N GLU A 196 -11.15 14.07 4.63
CA GLU A 196 -10.96 13.37 5.91
C GLU A 196 -11.16 11.86 5.78
N LEU A 197 -12.06 11.41 4.89
CA LEU A 197 -12.21 9.98 4.59
C LEU A 197 -10.92 9.40 3.97
N LEU A 198 -10.33 10.09 2.99
CA LEU A 198 -9.07 9.67 2.37
C LEU A 198 -7.89 9.72 3.34
N LYS A 199 -7.83 10.73 4.22
CA LYS A 199 -6.83 10.78 5.30
C LYS A 199 -6.97 9.60 6.26
N GLY A 200 -8.20 9.28 6.66
CA GLY A 200 -8.48 8.09 7.47
C GLY A 200 -7.99 6.80 6.81
N MET A 201 -8.26 6.63 5.51
CA MET A 201 -7.74 5.48 4.74
C MET A 201 -6.22 5.42 4.73
N ARG A 202 -5.55 6.54 4.44
CA ARG A 202 -4.08 6.63 4.49
C ARG A 202 -3.55 6.30 5.88
N ASP A 203 -4.16 6.85 6.92
CA ASP A 203 -3.70 6.69 8.29
C ASP A 203 -3.88 5.23 8.73
N GLN A 204 -5.04 4.63 8.46
CA GLN A 204 -5.28 3.20 8.71
C GLN A 204 -4.30 2.30 7.96
N MET A 205 -3.97 2.62 6.71
CA MET A 205 -2.97 1.89 5.92
C MET A 205 -1.56 2.01 6.46
N SER A 206 -1.20 3.20 6.93
CA SER A 206 0.17 3.50 7.37
C SER A 206 0.43 3.11 8.83
N ASP A 207 -0.62 3.07 9.66
CA ASP A 207 -0.61 2.63 11.06
C ASP A 207 -0.91 1.14 11.23
N GLY A 208 -1.23 0.42 10.15
CA GLY A 208 -1.36 -1.04 10.18
C GLY A 208 -0.07 -1.72 10.68
N GLU A 209 -0.22 -2.75 11.50
CA GLU A 209 0.88 -3.55 12.01
C GLU A 209 1.23 -4.67 11.02
N LEU A 210 2.50 -4.74 10.63
CA LEU A 210 3.10 -5.92 10.01
C LEU A 210 4.01 -6.63 11.00
N GLN A 211 3.89 -7.95 11.07
CA GLN A 211 4.88 -8.78 11.75
C GLN A 211 6.00 -9.08 10.77
N SER A 212 7.17 -8.48 10.98
CA SER A 212 8.35 -8.75 10.16
C SER A 212 9.21 -9.82 10.82
N GLY A 213 9.38 -10.95 10.14
CA GLY A 213 10.47 -11.89 10.41
C GLY A 213 11.70 -11.50 9.61
N VAL A 214 12.86 -11.39 10.24
CA VAL A 214 14.14 -11.15 9.54
C VAL A 214 15.06 -12.33 9.74
N THR A 215 15.53 -12.93 8.65
CA THR A 215 16.59 -13.94 8.67
C THR A 215 17.91 -13.32 8.24
N ALA A 216 18.97 -13.57 9.02
CA ALA A 216 20.33 -13.22 8.60
C ALA A 216 20.75 -14.15 7.43
N ASN A 217 21.41 -13.55 6.43
CA ASN A 217 22.06 -14.29 5.34
C ASN A 217 23.24 -15.12 5.86
#